data_AF-A0A936FND7-F1
#
_entry.id   AF-A0A936FND7-F1
#
_cell.length_a   1.000
_cell.length_b   1.000
_cell.length_c   1.000
_cell.angle_alpha   90.00
_cell.angle_beta   90.00
_cell.angle_gamma   90.00
#
_symmetry.space_group_name_H-M   'P 1'
#
loop_
_entity.id
_entity.type
_entity.pdbx_description
1 polymer ?
#
loop_
_entity_poly.entity_id
_entity_poly.type
_entity_poly.pdbx_seq_one_letter_code
_entity_poly.pdbx_strand_id
1 'polypeptide(L)'
;MELVTTAFANGAPIPAEYAFGTVDPVRHVALSGNRNPDFAWRGVPAQAKSLVLICHDPDVPSRGDDVNQEGRTVPATLPRVDFFHWVLVDLPPDTPAIAGGEFSSGITPRGKPGPHAPRNARQGLNDYTGWFAGDKDMAGSYYGYDGPCPPWNDSILHHYVFTLYALDVARLDVAGAFTGAQARAALASHVLAEASTHGIYTLNPAVALPR
;
A
#
# COMPACT_ATOMS: atom_id res chain seq x y z
N MET A 1 -11.15 -2.70 17.82
CA MET A 1 -10.57 -3.62 16.83
C MET A 1 -9.06 -3.50 16.92
N GLU A 2 -8.33 -4.54 16.52
CA GLU A 2 -6.86 -4.57 16.52
C GLU A 2 -6.39 -5.18 15.19
N LEU A 3 -5.34 -4.62 14.59
CA LEU A 3 -4.67 -5.12 13.39
C LEU A 3 -3.20 -5.33 13.71
N VAL A 4 -2.69 -6.54 13.44
CA VAL A 4 -1.29 -6.92 13.69
C VAL A 4 -0.70 -7.62 12.48
N THR A 5 0.63 -7.55 12.37
CA THR A 5 1.43 -8.28 11.38
C THR A 5 2.65 -8.84 12.09
N THR A 6 3.15 -10.00 11.64
CA THR A 6 4.43 -10.55 12.12
C THR A 6 5.61 -10.10 11.24
N ALA A 7 5.34 -9.48 10.09
CA ALA A 7 6.35 -8.96 9.18
C ALA A 7 7.22 -7.84 9.78
N PHE A 8 6.63 -6.97 10.60
CA PHE A 8 7.31 -5.85 11.26
C PHE A 8 6.54 -5.38 12.50
N ALA A 9 7.25 -4.81 13.48
CA ALA A 9 6.61 -4.11 14.59
C ALA A 9 6.04 -2.75 14.12
N ASN A 10 4.99 -2.25 14.76
CA ASN A 10 4.42 -0.93 14.42
C ASN A 10 5.47 0.17 14.54
N GLY A 11 5.66 0.94 13.47
CA GLY A 11 6.69 1.99 13.33
C GLY A 11 8.09 1.47 12.97
N ALA A 12 8.28 0.16 12.81
CA ALA A 12 9.56 -0.42 12.44
C ALA A 12 9.76 -0.47 10.92
N PRO A 13 11.01 -0.62 10.44
CA PRO A 13 11.30 -0.78 9.01
C PRO A 13 10.58 -1.98 8.40
N ILE A 14 9.96 -1.77 7.24
CA ILE A 14 9.36 -2.85 6.45
C ILE A 14 10.50 -3.66 5.81
N PRO A 15 10.54 -5.00 5.98
CA PRO A 15 11.54 -5.83 5.30
C PRO A 15 11.44 -5.72 3.78
N ALA A 16 12.60 -5.71 3.11
CA ALA A 16 12.67 -5.51 1.66
C ALA A 16 11.85 -6.52 0.86
N GLU A 17 11.63 -7.75 1.35
CA GLU A 17 10.78 -8.75 0.68
C GLU A 17 9.33 -8.29 0.45
N TYR A 18 8.85 -7.33 1.26
CA TYR A 18 7.53 -6.73 1.10
C TYR A 18 7.58 -5.43 0.26
N ALA A 19 8.76 -4.88 0.00
CA ALA A 19 8.94 -3.68 -0.80
C ALA A 19 8.91 -3.98 -2.30
N PHE A 20 8.51 -2.98 -3.10
CA PHE A 20 8.61 -3.02 -4.55
C PHE A 20 10.06 -2.76 -4.99
N GLY A 21 10.74 -1.82 -4.34
CA GLY A 21 12.15 -1.49 -4.58
C GLY A 21 13.01 -1.63 -3.32
N THR A 22 14.29 -1.91 -3.50
CA THR A 22 15.34 -1.90 -2.47
C THR A 22 16.53 -1.07 -2.93
N VAL A 23 17.38 -0.64 -2.00
CA VAL A 23 18.58 0.15 -2.31
C VAL A 23 19.53 -0.66 -3.19
N ASP A 24 19.99 -0.05 -4.30
CA ASP A 24 21.07 -0.54 -5.15
C ASP A 24 22.21 0.50 -5.17
N PRO A 25 23.45 0.16 -4.76
CA PRO A 25 24.54 1.14 -4.70
C PRO A 25 24.97 1.77 -6.04
N VAL A 26 24.53 1.21 -7.17
CA VAL A 26 24.92 1.66 -8.51
C VAL A 26 23.74 2.31 -9.24
N ARG A 27 22.55 1.72 -9.14
CA ARG A 27 21.33 2.18 -9.82
C ARG A 27 20.38 2.96 -8.92
N HIS A 28 20.74 3.14 -7.65
CA HIS A 28 19.92 3.64 -6.54
C HIS A 28 18.78 2.70 -6.14
N VAL A 29 18.09 2.10 -7.10
CA VAL A 29 16.94 1.21 -6.88
C VAL A 29 17.11 -0.10 -7.65
N ALA A 30 16.92 -1.23 -6.96
CA ALA A 30 16.68 -2.54 -7.55
C ALA A 30 15.28 -3.02 -7.20
N LEU A 31 14.68 -3.84 -8.06
CA LEU A 31 13.40 -4.50 -7.77
C LEU A 31 13.54 -5.48 -6.59
N SER A 32 12.50 -5.60 -5.78
CA SER A 32 12.47 -6.48 -4.61
C SER A 32 11.28 -7.46 -4.64
N GLY A 33 11.08 -8.20 -3.55
CA GLY A 33 10.13 -9.32 -3.47
C GLY A 33 8.66 -8.93 -3.66
N ASN A 34 8.28 -7.69 -3.34
CA ASN A 34 6.93 -7.14 -3.53
C ASN A 34 5.81 -8.04 -3.01
N ARG A 35 6.07 -8.77 -1.92
CA ARG A 35 5.08 -9.61 -1.26
C ARG A 35 4.17 -8.73 -0.40
N ASN A 36 2.87 -9.01 -0.29
CA ASN A 36 2.09 -8.37 0.77
C ASN A 36 2.55 -8.92 2.15
N PRO A 37 2.58 -8.10 3.21
CA PRO A 37 2.75 -8.59 4.58
C PRO A 37 1.60 -9.50 5.02
N ASP A 38 1.84 -10.31 6.05
CA ASP A 38 0.76 -11.03 6.75
C ASP A 38 -0.06 -10.06 7.60
N PHE A 39 -1.35 -10.31 7.75
CA PHE A 39 -2.21 -9.51 8.63
C PHE A 39 -3.20 -10.40 9.37
N ALA A 40 -3.26 -10.21 10.68
CA ALA A 40 -4.28 -10.77 11.55
C ALA A 40 -4.98 -9.66 12.32
N TRP A 41 -6.23 -9.89 12.71
CA TRP A 41 -7.01 -8.90 13.43
C TRP A 41 -7.96 -9.55 14.43
N ARG A 42 -8.40 -8.75 15.41
CA ARG A 42 -9.31 -9.16 16.47
C ARG A 42 -10.31 -8.06 16.80
N GLY A 43 -11.42 -8.44 17.42
CA GLY A 43 -12.45 -7.50 17.87
C GLY A 43 -13.17 -6.82 16.71
N VAL A 44 -13.48 -7.58 15.66
CA VAL A 44 -14.41 -7.15 14.59
C VAL A 44 -15.80 -6.99 15.22
N PRO A 45 -16.50 -5.86 15.04
CA PRO A 45 -17.86 -5.68 15.55
C PRO A 45 -18.82 -6.74 15.01
N ALA A 46 -19.73 -7.23 15.85
CA ALA A 46 -20.71 -8.25 15.46
C ALA A 46 -21.65 -7.79 14.33
N GLN A 47 -21.83 -6.48 14.15
CA GLN A 47 -22.65 -5.88 13.10
C GLN A 47 -21.91 -5.74 11.76
N ALA A 48 -20.60 -6.00 11.73
CA ALA A 48 -19.81 -5.90 10.51
C ALA A 48 -20.29 -6.90 9.47
N LYS A 49 -20.49 -6.41 8.24
CA LYS A 49 -20.90 -7.22 7.09
C LYS A 49 -19.78 -7.40 6.07
N SER A 50 -18.75 -6.56 6.12
CA SER A 50 -17.52 -6.73 5.35
C SER A 50 -16.34 -6.06 6.03
N LEU A 51 -15.13 -6.40 5.58
CA LEU A 51 -13.88 -5.75 5.92
C LEU A 51 -13.25 -5.12 4.67
N VAL A 52 -12.53 -4.02 4.88
CA VAL A 52 -11.70 -3.34 3.89
C VAL A 52 -10.30 -3.17 4.45
N LEU A 53 -9.26 -3.53 3.69
CA LEU A 53 -7.86 -3.27 4.04
C LEU A 53 -7.26 -2.30 3.02
N ILE A 54 -6.77 -1.16 3.49
CA ILE A 54 -6.09 -0.15 2.66
C ILE A 54 -4.67 0.04 3.16
N CYS A 55 -3.69 0.02 2.25
CA CYS A 55 -2.34 0.54 2.48
C CYS A 55 -2.20 1.86 1.73
N HIS A 56 -1.85 2.94 2.44
CA HIS A 56 -1.51 4.21 1.84
C HIS A 56 -0.23 4.80 2.43
N ASP A 57 0.51 5.52 1.60
CA ASP A 57 1.67 6.32 1.95
C ASP A 57 1.29 7.81 1.89
N PRO A 58 1.22 8.53 3.03
CA PRO A 58 0.86 9.95 3.05
C PRO A 58 2.06 10.87 2.76
N ASP A 59 3.27 10.33 2.57
CA ASP A 59 4.53 11.06 2.50
C ASP A 59 5.02 11.29 1.06
N VAL A 60 4.24 10.90 0.04
CA VAL A 60 4.66 11.02 -1.36
C VAL A 60 4.78 12.48 -1.79
N PRO A 61 5.88 12.89 -2.44
CA PRO A 61 6.03 14.23 -3.01
C PRO A 61 4.84 14.66 -3.88
N SER A 62 4.22 15.81 -3.56
CA SER A 62 3.11 16.37 -4.35
C SER A 62 3.47 16.74 -5.79
N ARG A 63 4.77 16.82 -6.11
CA ARG A 63 5.29 17.06 -7.46
C ARG A 63 6.56 16.26 -7.69
N GLY A 64 6.80 15.85 -8.94
CA GLY A 64 7.91 14.99 -9.35
C GLY A 64 9.18 15.71 -9.81
N ASP A 65 9.22 17.05 -9.79
CA ASP A 65 10.25 17.87 -10.47
C ASP A 65 11.70 17.49 -10.11
N ASP A 66 11.95 17.05 -8.87
CA ASP A 66 13.27 16.66 -8.35
C ASP A 66 13.37 15.17 -8.01
N VAL A 67 12.30 14.39 -8.21
CA VAL A 67 12.23 12.99 -7.80
C VAL A 67 13.19 12.14 -8.62
N ASN A 68 14.00 11.32 -7.94
CA ASN A 68 14.90 10.33 -8.54
C ASN A 68 15.92 10.94 -9.52
N GLN A 69 16.50 12.10 -9.17
CA GLN A 69 17.48 12.82 -10.00
C GLN A 69 18.82 13.04 -9.29
N GLU A 70 19.89 12.83 -10.03
CA GLU A 70 21.27 13.04 -9.55
C GLU A 70 21.51 14.49 -9.15
N GLY A 71 22.19 14.67 -8.00
CA GLY A 71 22.50 15.99 -7.45
C GLY A 71 21.28 16.78 -6.96
N ARG A 72 20.08 16.19 -6.94
CA ARG A 72 18.85 16.78 -6.39
C ARG A 72 18.46 16.09 -5.09
N THR A 73 17.73 16.81 -4.25
CA THR A 73 17.13 16.28 -3.02
C THR A 73 15.68 16.72 -2.99
N VAL A 74 14.77 15.80 -2.73
CA VAL A 74 13.37 16.15 -2.45
C VAL A 74 13.30 16.65 -1.01
N PRO A 75 13.01 17.94 -0.77
CA PRO A 75 13.10 18.51 0.55
C PRO A 75 11.92 18.09 1.43
N ALA A 76 12.17 17.97 2.74
CA ALA A 76 11.13 17.69 3.73
C ALA A 76 9.98 18.72 3.73
N THR A 77 10.27 19.95 3.26
CA THR A 77 9.29 21.04 3.16
C THR A 77 8.36 20.92 1.95
N LEU A 78 8.63 20.03 1.00
CA LEU A 78 7.73 19.82 -0.12
C LEU A 78 6.40 19.24 0.38
N PRO A 79 5.23 19.79 -0.03
CA PRO A 79 3.94 19.23 0.36
C PRO A 79 3.82 17.76 -0.05
N ARG A 80 3.19 16.96 0.80
CA ARG A 80 3.00 15.52 0.60
C ARG A 80 1.55 15.20 0.22
N VAL A 81 1.35 14.07 -0.45
CA VAL A 81 0.05 13.56 -0.91
C VAL A 81 -0.06 12.07 -0.64
N ASP A 82 -1.29 11.57 -0.57
CA ASP A 82 -1.56 10.13 -0.45
C ASP A 82 -1.16 9.39 -1.72
N PHE A 83 -0.56 8.22 -1.54
CA PHE A 83 -0.34 7.21 -2.57
C PHE A 83 -0.85 5.86 -2.07
N PHE A 84 -1.81 5.29 -2.78
CA PHE A 84 -2.43 4.02 -2.43
C PHE A 84 -1.59 2.87 -2.96
N HIS A 85 -1.10 2.03 -2.04
CA HIS A 85 -0.30 0.84 -2.32
C HIS A 85 -1.13 -0.44 -2.38
N TRP A 86 -2.27 -0.46 -1.68
CA TRP A 86 -3.18 -1.60 -1.69
C TRP A 86 -4.59 -1.17 -1.32
N VAL A 87 -5.58 -1.66 -2.06
CA VAL A 87 -7.00 -1.42 -1.80
C VAL A 87 -7.72 -2.74 -1.94
N LEU A 88 -8.07 -3.38 -0.83
CA LEU A 88 -8.77 -4.66 -0.78
C LEU A 88 -10.12 -4.48 -0.08
N VAL A 89 -11.22 -4.75 -0.79
CA VAL A 89 -12.59 -4.50 -0.32
C VAL A 89 -13.44 -5.77 -0.35
N ASP A 90 -14.53 -5.75 0.41
CA ASP A 90 -15.55 -6.80 0.50
C ASP A 90 -15.06 -8.15 1.04
N LEU A 91 -14.03 -8.13 1.88
CA LEU A 91 -13.65 -9.32 2.63
C LEU A 91 -14.80 -9.71 3.58
N PRO A 92 -15.21 -10.99 3.67
CA PRO A 92 -16.15 -11.43 4.68
C PRO A 92 -15.64 -11.12 6.11
N PRO A 93 -16.53 -10.75 7.05
CA PRO A 93 -16.14 -10.33 8.41
C PRO A 93 -15.49 -11.45 9.23
N ASP A 94 -15.78 -12.71 8.89
CA ASP A 94 -15.23 -13.93 9.47
C ASP A 94 -14.02 -14.48 8.70
N THR A 95 -13.50 -13.75 7.71
CA THR A 95 -12.34 -14.21 6.93
C THR A 95 -11.13 -14.44 7.85
N PRO A 96 -10.35 -15.52 7.63
CA PRO A 96 -9.14 -15.77 8.40
C PRO A 96 -8.06 -14.70 8.16
N ALA A 97 -6.98 -14.74 8.93
CA ALA A 97 -5.80 -13.91 8.70
C ALA A 97 -5.29 -14.02 7.24
N ILE A 98 -4.73 -12.94 6.71
CA ILE A 98 -4.08 -12.90 5.41
C ILE A 98 -2.64 -13.38 5.57
N ALA A 99 -2.21 -14.31 4.73
CA ALA A 99 -0.83 -14.78 4.72
C ALA A 99 0.08 -13.84 3.93
N GLY A 100 1.34 -13.75 4.35
CA GLY A 100 2.36 -13.02 3.62
C GLY A 100 2.54 -13.60 2.22
N GLY A 101 2.43 -12.77 1.19
CA GLY A 101 2.53 -13.19 -0.20
C GLY A 101 1.24 -13.70 -0.84
N GLU A 102 0.11 -13.73 -0.12
CA GLU A 102 -1.16 -14.30 -0.60
C GLU A 102 -1.81 -13.49 -1.74
N PHE A 103 -1.78 -12.17 -1.65
CA PHE A 103 -2.41 -11.24 -2.61
C PHE A 103 -1.40 -10.64 -3.60
N SER A 104 -0.11 -10.63 -3.24
CA SER A 104 0.99 -10.31 -4.13
C SER A 104 2.19 -11.16 -3.75
N SER A 105 2.78 -11.86 -4.71
CA SER A 105 3.97 -12.69 -4.50
C SER A 105 5.17 -12.24 -5.33
N GLY A 106 5.13 -11.03 -5.89
CA GLY A 106 6.13 -10.53 -6.83
C GLY A 106 5.67 -9.32 -7.62
N ILE A 107 6.61 -8.73 -8.36
CA ILE A 107 6.35 -7.64 -9.30
C ILE A 107 5.86 -8.24 -10.62
N THR A 108 4.77 -7.71 -11.15
CA THR A 108 4.26 -8.07 -12.48
C THR A 108 4.39 -6.84 -13.38
N PRO A 109 5.20 -6.88 -14.45
CA PRO A 109 5.24 -5.80 -15.43
C PRO A 109 3.84 -5.53 -15.97
N ARG A 110 3.48 -4.25 -16.12
CA ARG A 110 2.13 -3.82 -16.55
C ARG A 110 1.00 -4.11 -15.55
N GLY A 111 1.36 -4.46 -14.31
CA GLY A 111 0.44 -4.62 -13.20
C GLY A 111 -0.20 -6.01 -13.10
N LYS A 112 -1.09 -6.16 -12.11
CA LYS A 112 -1.77 -7.43 -11.76
C LYS A 112 -3.24 -7.38 -12.17
N PRO A 113 -3.90 -8.52 -12.44
CA PRO A 113 -5.31 -8.52 -12.84
C PRO A 113 -6.25 -8.12 -11.68
N GLY A 114 -7.42 -7.60 -12.04
CA GLY A 114 -8.50 -7.26 -11.12
C GLY A 114 -9.80 -6.95 -11.87
N PRO A 115 -10.87 -6.51 -11.18
CA PRO A 115 -10.92 -6.24 -9.75
C PRO A 115 -11.13 -7.50 -8.90
N HIS A 116 -11.34 -8.69 -9.49
CA HIS A 116 -11.53 -9.91 -8.71
C HIS A 116 -10.26 -10.27 -7.92
N ALA A 117 -10.44 -10.67 -6.66
CA ALA A 117 -9.38 -11.07 -5.74
C ALA A 117 -9.65 -12.46 -5.17
N PRO A 118 -8.63 -13.11 -4.56
CA PRO A 118 -8.86 -14.24 -3.67
C PRO A 118 -9.94 -13.94 -2.62
N ARG A 119 -10.55 -15.02 -2.07
CA ARG A 119 -11.55 -14.95 -0.99
C ARG A 119 -12.85 -14.22 -1.36
N ASN A 120 -13.21 -14.21 -2.64
CA ASN A 120 -14.38 -13.48 -3.18
C ASN A 120 -14.35 -11.96 -2.91
N ALA A 121 -13.18 -11.41 -2.58
CA ALA A 121 -12.99 -9.97 -2.39
C ALA A 121 -12.79 -9.26 -3.73
N ARG A 122 -12.69 -7.94 -3.68
CA ARG A 122 -12.28 -7.10 -4.82
C ARG A 122 -11.06 -6.26 -4.49
N GLN A 123 -10.24 -5.97 -5.50
CA GLN A 123 -9.07 -5.10 -5.39
C GLN A 123 -9.29 -3.86 -6.24
N GLY A 124 -8.90 -2.70 -5.72
CA GLY A 124 -8.84 -1.46 -6.48
C GLY A 124 -7.53 -1.34 -7.26
N LEU A 125 -7.50 -0.37 -8.16
CA LEU A 125 -6.27 0.15 -8.74
C LEU A 125 -5.47 0.87 -7.64
N ASN A 126 -4.20 0.49 -7.53
CA ASN A 126 -3.21 1.22 -6.75
C ASN A 126 -2.54 2.29 -7.63
N ASP A 127 -1.84 3.22 -7.01
CA ASP A 127 -1.34 4.43 -7.68
C ASP A 127 -0.09 4.17 -8.54
N TYR A 128 0.49 2.94 -8.51
CA TYR A 128 1.48 2.54 -9.50
C TYR A 128 0.91 2.55 -10.93
N THR A 129 -0.41 2.43 -11.09
CA THR A 129 -1.12 2.63 -12.37
C THR A 129 -0.84 4.01 -12.95
N GLY A 130 -0.89 5.05 -12.12
CA GLY A 130 -0.58 6.42 -12.53
C GLY A 130 0.92 6.64 -12.67
N TRP A 131 1.71 6.13 -11.73
CA TRP A 131 3.16 6.27 -11.70
C TRP A 131 3.84 5.73 -12.97
N PHE A 132 3.44 4.55 -13.43
CA PHE A 132 4.02 3.91 -14.61
C PHE A 132 3.32 4.24 -15.93
N ALA A 133 2.34 5.15 -15.95
CA ALA A 133 1.55 5.43 -17.15
C ALA A 133 2.39 5.84 -18.39
N GLY A 134 3.54 6.51 -18.16
CA GLY A 134 4.48 6.91 -19.21
C GLY A 134 5.61 5.91 -19.49
N ASP A 135 5.71 4.82 -18.74
CA ASP A 135 6.80 3.84 -18.86
C ASP A 135 6.45 2.77 -19.90
N LYS A 136 7.31 2.56 -20.90
CA LYS A 136 7.05 1.61 -22.01
C LYS A 136 6.93 0.15 -21.57
N ASP A 137 7.63 -0.24 -20.51
CA ASP A 137 7.72 -1.63 -20.04
C ASP A 137 6.72 -1.88 -18.90
N MET A 138 6.43 -0.84 -18.14
CA MET A 138 5.62 -0.91 -16.92
C MET A 138 4.20 -0.34 -17.08
N ALA A 139 3.89 0.45 -18.10
CA ALA A 139 2.53 0.98 -18.28
C ALA A 139 1.49 -0.15 -18.33
N GLY A 140 0.47 -0.03 -17.48
CA GLY A 140 -0.59 -1.02 -17.31
C GLY A 140 -1.50 -0.71 -16.12
N SER A 141 -2.32 -1.69 -15.72
CA SER A 141 -3.28 -1.56 -14.62
C SER A 141 -2.80 -2.33 -13.40
N TYR A 142 -2.49 -1.63 -12.33
CA TYR A 142 -1.94 -2.21 -11.12
C TYR A 142 -3.04 -2.41 -10.09
N TYR A 143 -3.58 -3.63 -10.02
CA TYR A 143 -4.49 -4.04 -8.95
C TYR A 143 -3.73 -4.68 -7.80
N GLY A 144 -4.31 -4.60 -6.60
CA GLY A 144 -3.76 -5.27 -5.42
C GLY A 144 -2.55 -4.56 -4.82
N TYR A 145 -1.72 -5.33 -4.11
CA TYR A 145 -0.58 -4.80 -3.37
C TYR A 145 0.64 -4.56 -4.28
N ASP A 146 1.18 -3.36 -4.28
CA ASP A 146 2.54 -3.07 -4.71
C ASP A 146 3.21 -2.22 -3.62
N GLY A 147 4.33 -2.70 -3.08
CA GLY A 147 4.90 -2.24 -1.83
C GLY A 147 5.72 -0.96 -1.93
N PRO A 148 6.45 -0.61 -0.84
CA PRO A 148 7.34 0.54 -0.78
C PRO A 148 8.32 0.67 -1.95
N CYS A 149 8.43 1.88 -2.50
CA CYS A 149 9.51 2.30 -3.40
C CYS A 149 9.63 3.84 -3.40
N PRO A 150 9.88 4.46 -2.22
CA PRO A 150 9.97 5.91 -2.11
C PRO A 150 11.16 6.44 -2.92
N PRO A 151 11.15 7.72 -3.34
CA PRO A 151 12.27 8.28 -4.08
C PRO A 151 13.61 8.08 -3.37
N TRP A 152 14.64 7.67 -4.10
CA TRP A 152 15.97 7.40 -3.51
C TRP A 152 16.68 8.67 -3.06
N ASN A 153 16.18 9.84 -3.46
CA ASN A 153 16.66 11.15 -3.04
C ASN A 153 15.69 11.93 -2.17
N ASP A 154 14.67 11.28 -1.57
CA ASP A 154 13.82 11.94 -0.59
C ASP A 154 14.54 12.09 0.75
N SER A 155 14.50 13.31 1.29
CA SER A 155 15.14 13.64 2.56
C SER A 155 14.39 13.14 3.80
N ILE A 156 13.18 12.59 3.62
CA ILE A 156 12.38 11.99 4.70
C ILE A 156 12.24 10.48 4.51
N LEU A 157 11.95 9.79 5.61
CA LEU A 157 11.40 8.43 5.56
C LEU A 157 9.91 8.50 5.23
N HIS A 158 9.39 7.47 4.59
CA HIS A 158 7.97 7.33 4.28
C HIS A 158 7.31 6.34 5.23
N HIS A 159 6.03 6.57 5.56
CA HIS A 159 5.19 5.70 6.34
C HIS A 159 4.20 4.97 5.42
N TYR A 160 4.01 3.68 5.67
CA TYR A 160 3.06 2.85 4.93
C TYR A 160 1.99 2.39 5.90
N VAL A 161 0.87 3.11 5.89
CA VAL A 161 -0.22 2.94 6.86
C VAL A 161 -1.21 1.91 6.33
N PHE A 162 -1.27 0.77 7.01
CA PHE A 162 -2.24 -0.28 6.77
C PHE A 162 -3.42 -0.09 7.73
N THR A 163 -4.60 0.17 7.19
CA THR A 163 -5.83 0.32 7.97
C THR A 163 -6.85 -0.74 7.56
N LEU A 164 -7.32 -1.49 8.56
CA LEU A 164 -8.46 -2.37 8.44
C LEU A 164 -9.71 -1.64 8.91
N TYR A 165 -10.75 -1.62 8.08
CA TYR A 165 -12.06 -1.07 8.38
C TYR A 165 -13.09 -2.19 8.44
N ALA A 166 -13.96 -2.16 9.44
CA ALA A 166 -15.15 -3.01 9.51
C ALA A 166 -16.38 -2.18 9.12
N LEU A 167 -17.15 -2.66 8.13
CA LEU A 167 -18.25 -1.91 7.53
C LEU A 167 -19.63 -2.51 7.81
N ASP A 168 -20.66 -1.68 7.87
CA ASP A 168 -22.06 -2.10 8.02
C ASP A 168 -22.76 -2.54 6.72
N VAL A 169 -22.03 -2.51 5.60
CA VAL A 169 -22.43 -2.99 4.28
C VAL A 169 -21.65 -4.23 3.88
N ALA A 170 -22.32 -5.17 3.20
CA ALA A 170 -21.69 -6.40 2.74
C ALA A 170 -20.81 -6.19 1.50
N ARG A 171 -21.07 -5.12 0.75
CA ARG A 171 -20.36 -4.78 -0.48
C ARG A 171 -20.24 -3.27 -0.58
N LEU A 172 -19.02 -2.79 -0.78
CA LEU A 172 -18.73 -1.37 -0.96
C LEU A 172 -19.28 -0.87 -2.31
N ASP A 173 -19.90 0.31 -2.30
CA ASP A 173 -20.49 0.93 -3.48
C ASP A 173 -19.44 1.57 -4.40
N VAL A 174 -18.61 0.70 -4.99
CA VAL A 174 -17.65 0.99 -6.04
C VAL A 174 -17.88 -0.01 -7.18
N ALA A 175 -17.68 0.39 -8.43
CA ALA A 175 -17.93 -0.45 -9.61
C ALA A 175 -16.76 -0.43 -10.58
N GLY A 176 -16.63 -1.49 -11.39
CA GLY A 176 -15.58 -1.60 -12.40
C GLY A 176 -14.17 -1.49 -11.80
N ALA A 177 -13.32 -0.72 -12.48
CA ALA A 177 -12.04 -0.28 -11.95
C ALA A 177 -12.25 0.92 -11.03
N PHE A 178 -11.77 0.83 -9.79
CA PHE A 178 -11.91 1.89 -8.79
C PHE A 178 -10.57 2.16 -8.10
N THR A 179 -10.36 3.39 -7.63
CA THR A 179 -9.13 3.82 -6.95
C THR A 179 -9.27 3.77 -5.43
N GLY A 180 -8.14 3.89 -4.72
CA GLY A 180 -8.15 4.01 -3.26
C GLY A 180 -8.92 5.22 -2.76
N ALA A 181 -8.84 6.36 -3.44
CA ALA A 181 -9.64 7.55 -3.10
C ALA A 181 -11.15 7.29 -3.22
N GLN A 182 -11.59 6.60 -4.28
CA GLN A 182 -13.00 6.22 -4.45
C GLN A 182 -13.45 5.23 -3.37
N ALA A 183 -12.63 4.24 -3.04
CA ALA A 183 -12.93 3.29 -1.97
C ALA A 183 -13.03 3.99 -0.59
N ARG A 184 -12.09 4.90 -0.28
CA ARG A 184 -12.09 5.67 0.96
C ARG A 184 -13.31 6.59 1.08
N ALA A 185 -13.73 7.21 -0.02
CA ALA A 185 -14.95 8.01 -0.06
C ALA A 185 -16.20 7.13 0.16
N ALA A 186 -16.28 5.99 -0.54
CA ALA A 186 -17.41 5.08 -0.45
C ALA A 186 -17.57 4.45 0.94
N LEU A 187 -16.49 4.22 1.69
CA LEU A 187 -16.57 3.57 3.01
C LEU A 187 -16.89 4.54 4.16
N ALA A 188 -16.72 5.85 3.97
CA ALA A 188 -16.70 6.85 5.04
C ALA A 188 -17.96 6.86 5.91
N SER A 189 -19.15 6.62 5.33
CA SER A 189 -20.42 6.56 6.05
C SER A 189 -20.76 5.19 6.63
N HIS A 190 -19.91 4.19 6.41
CA HIS A 190 -20.18 2.78 6.73
C HIS A 190 -19.25 2.19 7.80
N VAL A 191 -18.23 2.95 8.25
CA VAL A 191 -17.24 2.47 9.23
C VAL A 191 -17.88 2.26 10.60
N LEU A 192 -17.86 1.01 11.07
CA LEU A 192 -18.24 0.63 12.43
C LEU A 192 -17.06 0.66 13.39
N ALA A 193 -15.87 0.27 12.90
CA ALA A 193 -14.62 0.30 13.63
C ALA A 193 -13.45 0.26 12.64
N GLU A 194 -12.30 0.79 13.06
CA GLU A 194 -11.05 0.70 12.32
C GLU A 194 -9.88 0.37 13.25
N ALA A 195 -8.81 -0.16 12.67
CA ALA A 195 -7.54 -0.40 13.34
C ALA A 195 -6.41 -0.24 12.33
N SER A 196 -5.31 0.40 12.76
CA SER A 196 -4.18 0.69 11.89
C SER A 196 -2.87 0.22 12.50
N THR A 197 -1.96 -0.21 11.63
CA THR A 197 -0.53 -0.37 11.92
C THR A 197 0.24 0.25 10.76
N HIS A 198 1.48 0.66 10.99
CA HIS A 198 2.32 1.17 9.91
C HIS A 198 3.74 0.65 10.04
N GLY A 199 4.41 0.57 8.90
CA GLY A 199 5.85 0.41 8.84
C GLY A 199 6.47 1.60 8.13
N ILE A 200 7.79 1.71 8.20
CA ILE A 200 8.54 2.79 7.56
C ILE A 200 9.50 2.24 6.50
N TYR A 201 9.81 3.05 5.50
CA TYR A 201 10.76 2.68 4.46
C TYR A 201 11.45 3.91 3.88
N THR A 202 12.71 3.75 3.46
CA THR A 202 13.44 4.76 2.68
C THR A 202 14.41 4.06 1.74
N LEU A 203 14.60 4.62 0.55
CA LEU A 203 15.66 4.24 -0.38
C LEU A 203 16.84 5.23 -0.34
N ASN A 204 16.73 6.30 0.45
CA ASN A 204 17.80 7.26 0.61
C ASN A 204 18.78 6.78 1.71
N PRO A 205 20.03 6.42 1.37
CA PRO A 205 21.00 5.94 2.36
C PRO A 205 21.43 7.00 3.38
N ALA A 206 21.14 8.28 3.13
CA ALA A 206 21.40 9.37 4.08
C ALA A 206 20.31 9.51 5.16
N VAL A 207 19.15 8.87 4.99
CA VAL A 207 18.04 8.89 5.96
C VAL A 207 18.17 7.70 6.89
N ALA A 208 18.38 7.96 8.18
CA ALA A 208 18.54 6.90 9.17
C ALA A 208 17.18 6.24 9.49
N LEU A 209 17.15 4.91 9.46
CA LEU A 209 16.05 4.15 10.04
C LEU A 209 16.24 4.04 11.57
N PRO A 210 15.17 4.20 12.37
CA PRO A 210 15.23 3.94 13.80
C PRO A 210 15.65 2.48 14.06
N ARG A 211 16.48 2.30 15.08
CA ARG A 211 16.99 0.99 15.53
C ARG A 211 16.00 0.29 16.44
#